data_AF-A0A1Q5MFX0-F1
#
_entry.id   AF-A0A1Q5MFX0-F1
#
_cell.length_a   1.000
_cell.length_b   1.000
_cell.length_c   1.000
_cell.angle_alpha   90.00
_cell.angle_beta   90.00
_cell.angle_gamma   90.00
#
_symmetry.space_group_name_H-M   'P 1'
#
loop_
_entity.id
_entity.type
_entity.pdbx_description
1 polymer ?
#
loop_
_entity_poly.entity_id
_entity_poly.type
_entity_poly.pdbx_seq_one_letter_code
_entity_poly.pdbx_strand_id
1 'polypeptide(L)'
;MIIAVAYAPTMADTAAIIESTLTDAGLSWESPDEGSYVVQLPGTRKLSTTCSLRLGRHSLSVNAFVIRHPDENEAAVHRWLLERNLKLYGLGYAVDGLGDIYLTGRLPLAVVTPQELDRLLGTVLEAADGAFNTLLELGFASAIRREYAWRVSRGEPTANLDAFKHLTQPS
;
A
#
# COMPACT_ATOMS: atom_id res chain seq x y z
N MET A 1 29.36 1.60 33.74
CA MET A 1 29.09 1.97 32.34
C MET A 1 27.59 2.19 32.24
N ILE A 2 27.18 3.46 32.21
CA ILE A 2 25.78 3.88 32.27
C ILE A 2 25.15 3.59 30.91
N ILE A 3 24.14 2.72 30.85
CA ILE A 3 23.23 2.65 29.71
C ILE A 3 22.49 3.99 29.71
N ALA A 4 22.78 4.83 28.71
CA ALA A 4 21.98 6.02 28.47
C ALA A 4 20.53 5.56 28.26
N VAL A 5 19.63 5.97 29.15
CA VAL A 5 18.20 5.85 28.94
C VAL A 5 17.87 6.81 27.80
N ALA A 6 17.87 6.30 26.57
CA ALA A 6 17.25 7.01 25.47
C ALA A 6 15.80 7.28 25.88
N TYR A 7 15.36 8.53 25.81
CA TYR A 7 13.98 8.92 26.04
C TYR A 7 13.08 8.07 25.14
N ALA A 8 12.35 7.11 25.73
CA ALA A 8 11.33 6.41 24.99
C ALA A 8 10.15 7.38 24.85
N PRO A 9 9.78 7.80 23.63
CA PRO A 9 8.71 8.75 23.44
C PRO A 9 7.43 8.21 24.08
N THR A 10 6.69 9.09 24.75
CA THR A 10 5.35 8.74 25.22
C THR A 10 4.42 8.52 24.03
N MET A 11 3.26 7.89 24.25
CA MET A 11 2.26 7.77 23.17
C MET A 11 1.84 9.13 22.60
N ALA A 12 1.74 10.15 23.45
CA ALA A 12 1.43 11.52 23.03
C ALA A 12 2.54 12.12 22.14
N ASP A 13 3.81 11.92 22.52
CA ASP A 13 4.94 12.37 21.69
C ASP A 13 4.96 11.66 20.34
N THR A 14 4.64 10.37 20.34
CA THR A 14 4.62 9.53 19.14
C THR A 14 3.50 9.96 18.19
N ALA A 15 2.31 10.26 18.72
CA ALA A 15 1.18 10.79 17.96
C ALA A 15 1.54 12.13 17.29
N ALA A 16 2.11 13.07 18.06
CA ALA A 16 2.53 14.36 17.53
C ALA A 16 3.56 14.25 16.40
N ILE A 17 4.50 13.29 16.49
CA ILE A 17 5.47 13.02 15.41
C ILE A 17 4.76 12.53 14.15
N ILE A 18 3.78 11.63 14.26
CA ILE A 18 3.02 11.13 13.11
C ILE A 18 2.27 12.28 12.45
N GLU A 19 1.51 13.04 13.22
CA GLU A 19 0.65 14.13 12.73
C GLU A 19 1.46 15.25 12.05
N SER A 20 2.57 15.67 12.66
CA SER A 20 3.48 16.65 12.06
C SER A 20 4.11 16.13 10.77
N THR A 21 4.61 14.89 10.76
CA THR A 21 5.22 14.29 9.56
C THR A 21 4.24 14.22 8.39
N LEU A 22 3.00 13.79 8.65
CA LEU A 22 1.97 13.70 7.61
C LEU A 22 1.57 15.09 7.08
N THR A 23 1.49 16.08 7.97
CA THR A 23 1.16 17.47 7.62
C THR A 23 2.28 18.13 6.81
N ASP A 24 3.53 17.95 7.25
CA ASP A 24 4.72 18.51 6.58
C ASP A 24 4.93 17.88 5.20
N ALA A 25 4.59 16.60 5.04
CA ALA A 25 4.58 15.92 3.75
C ALA A 25 3.41 16.34 2.83
N GLY A 26 2.47 17.17 3.32
CA GLY A 26 1.30 17.62 2.57
C GLY A 26 0.32 16.50 2.23
N LEU A 27 0.33 15.40 3.00
CA LEU A 27 -0.55 14.26 2.79
C LEU A 27 -1.94 14.55 3.35
N SER A 28 -2.98 14.06 2.66
CA SER A 28 -4.33 14.06 3.22
C SER A 28 -4.46 12.90 4.20
N TRP A 29 -4.86 13.19 5.43
CA TRP A 29 -5.07 12.18 6.46
C TRP A 29 -6.21 12.56 7.42
N GLU A 30 -6.79 11.55 8.04
CA GLU A 30 -7.79 11.67 9.10
C GLU A 30 -7.44 10.75 10.28
N SER A 31 -7.98 11.06 11.47
CA SER A 31 -7.80 10.25 12.69
C SER A 31 -9.15 9.80 13.23
N PRO A 32 -9.72 8.67 12.75
CA PRO A 32 -11.07 8.24 13.15
C PRO A 32 -11.16 7.85 14.63
N ASP A 33 -10.07 7.33 15.20
CA ASP A 33 -9.95 6.95 16.61
C ASP A 33 -8.62 7.46 17.16
N GLU A 34 -8.48 7.53 18.48
CA GLU A 34 -7.21 7.86 19.13
C GLU A 34 -6.10 6.88 18.72
N GLY A 35 -5.00 7.41 18.19
CA GLY A 35 -3.87 6.62 17.70
C GLY A 35 -4.15 5.84 16.41
N SER A 36 -5.23 6.13 15.69
CA SER A 36 -5.54 5.56 14.38
C SER A 36 -5.48 6.67 13.33
N TYR A 37 -4.68 6.48 12.29
CA TYR A 37 -4.51 7.45 11.21
C TYR A 37 -4.79 6.77 9.88
N VAL A 38 -5.57 7.40 9.02
CA VAL A 38 -5.85 6.95 7.65
C VAL A 38 -5.29 7.99 6.70
N VAL A 39 -4.29 7.60 5.91
CA VAL A 39 -3.50 8.46 5.04
C VAL A 39 -3.77 8.12 3.59
N GLN A 40 -3.96 9.13 2.75
CA GLN A 40 -4.07 8.96 1.30
C GLN A 40 -2.73 9.24 0.63
N LEU A 41 -2.12 8.20 0.07
CA LEU A 41 -0.85 8.30 -0.64
C LEU A 41 -1.10 8.43 -2.16
N PRO A 42 -0.72 9.55 -2.80
CA PRO A 42 -0.95 9.77 -4.21
C PRO A 42 -0.02 8.90 -5.06
N GLY A 43 -0.59 8.02 -5.89
CA GLY A 43 0.16 7.14 -6.81
C GLY A 43 0.04 7.56 -8.27
N THR A 44 0.89 6.97 -9.11
CA THR A 44 0.93 7.27 -10.56
C THR A 44 0.08 6.30 -11.38
N ARG A 45 0.05 5.03 -10.99
CA ARG A 45 -0.70 3.95 -11.65
C ARG A 45 -2.00 3.67 -10.92
N LYS A 46 -1.92 3.64 -9.59
CA LYS A 46 -3.05 3.57 -8.68
C LYS A 46 -3.32 4.97 -8.14
N LEU A 47 -4.48 5.53 -8.53
CA LEU A 47 -4.87 6.91 -8.25
C LEU A 47 -4.64 7.35 -6.80
N SER A 48 -4.95 6.48 -5.84
CA SER A 48 -4.61 6.67 -4.43
C SER A 48 -4.44 5.34 -3.72
N THR A 49 -3.48 5.28 -2.80
CA THR A 49 -3.32 4.16 -1.87
C THR A 49 -3.68 4.61 -0.46
N THR A 50 -4.78 4.07 0.07
CA THR A 50 -5.15 4.25 1.47
C THR A 50 -4.20 3.44 2.37
N CYS A 51 -3.50 4.12 3.27
CA CYS A 51 -2.61 3.54 4.25
C CYS A 51 -3.10 3.86 5.67
N SER A 52 -3.36 2.83 6.47
CA SER A 52 -3.70 2.95 7.88
C SER A 52 -2.45 2.78 8.74
N LEU A 53 -2.23 3.74 9.64
CA LEU A 53 -1.23 3.68 10.70
C LEU A 53 -1.96 3.58 12.04
N ARG A 54 -1.67 2.55 12.83
CA ARG A 54 -2.28 2.35 14.14
C ARG A 54 -1.23 2.28 15.23
N LEU A 55 -1.22 3.29 16.09
CA LEU A 55 -0.38 3.39 17.26
C LEU A 55 -0.95 2.51 18.39
N GLY A 56 -0.29 1.38 18.63
CA GLY A 56 -0.51 0.56 19.82
C GLY A 56 0.40 0.96 20.96
N ARG A 57 0.24 0.28 22.12
CA ARG A 57 1.06 0.54 23.32
C ARG A 57 2.56 0.38 23.11
N HIS A 58 2.97 -0.52 22.20
CA HIS A 58 4.38 -0.90 22.01
C HIS A 58 4.79 -0.95 20.53
N SER A 59 3.85 -0.74 19.61
CA SER A 59 4.12 -0.91 18.19
C SER A 59 3.24 -0.02 17.33
N LEU A 60 3.80 0.45 16.22
CA LEU A 60 3.05 1.02 15.11
C LEU A 60 2.68 -0.12 14.15
N SER A 61 1.39 -0.29 13.89
CA SER A 61 0.91 -1.18 12.83
C SER A 61 0.66 -0.37 11.57
N VAL A 62 1.09 -0.89 10.43
CA VAL A 62 0.88 -0.29 9.11
C VAL A 62 0.05 -1.28 8.29
N ASN A 63 -1.01 -0.80 7.64
CA ASN A 63 -1.81 -1.59 6.72
C ASN A 63 -2.24 -0.72 5.54
N ALA A 64 -1.78 -1.06 4.34
CA ALA A 64 -2.19 -0.42 3.10
C ALA A 64 -2.90 -1.42 2.20
N PHE A 65 -4.07 -1.05 1.70
CA PHE A 65 -4.81 -1.87 0.74
C PHE A 65 -4.11 -1.81 -0.61
N VAL A 66 -3.79 -2.95 -1.22
CA VAL A 66 -3.10 -3.02 -2.52
C VAL A 66 -4.11 -3.29 -3.64
N ILE A 67 -4.80 -4.43 -3.58
CA ILE A 67 -5.76 -4.84 -4.61
C ILE A 67 -6.76 -5.84 -4.03
N ARG A 68 -7.94 -5.94 -4.66
CA ARG A 68 -8.94 -6.96 -4.32
C ARG A 68 -8.40 -8.35 -4.63
N HIS A 69 -9.07 -9.36 -4.08
CA HIS A 69 -8.85 -10.77 -4.44
C HIS A 69 -8.72 -10.96 -5.96
N PRO A 70 -7.65 -11.62 -6.44
CA PRO A 70 -7.47 -11.93 -7.86
C PRO A 70 -8.64 -12.73 -8.43
N ASP A 71 -9.15 -12.33 -9.59
CA ASP A 71 -10.22 -13.06 -10.29
C ASP A 71 -9.72 -14.41 -10.85
N GLU A 72 -8.42 -14.49 -11.15
CA GLU A 72 -7.78 -15.67 -11.71
C GLU A 72 -6.31 -15.79 -11.29
N ASN A 73 -5.70 -16.96 -11.53
CA ASN A 73 -4.25 -17.21 -11.36
C ASN A 73 -3.66 -16.83 -9.99
N GLU A 74 -4.43 -17.04 -8.93
CA GLU A 74 -4.09 -16.69 -7.55
C GLU A 74 -2.72 -17.24 -7.10
N ALA A 75 -2.38 -18.48 -7.49
CA ALA A 75 -1.10 -19.09 -7.16
C ALA A 75 0.10 -18.32 -7.72
N ALA A 76 0.00 -17.79 -8.95
CA ALA A 76 1.06 -16.98 -9.54
C ALA A 76 1.14 -15.60 -8.87
N VAL A 77 -0.01 -14.99 -8.56
CA VAL A 77 -0.06 -13.74 -7.80
C VAL A 77 0.63 -13.91 -6.45
N HIS A 78 0.26 -14.92 -5.66
CA HIS A 78 0.84 -15.17 -4.35
C HIS A 78 2.33 -15.46 -4.41
N ARG A 79 2.78 -16.27 -5.37
CA ARG A 79 4.21 -16.51 -5.60
C ARG A 79 4.95 -15.21 -5.87
N TRP A 80 4.42 -14.38 -6.76
CA TRP A 80 5.03 -13.10 -7.12
C TRP A 80 5.14 -12.16 -5.89
N LEU A 81 4.09 -12.09 -5.06
CA LEU A 81 4.09 -11.31 -3.82
C LEU A 81 5.18 -11.80 -2.85
N LEU A 82 5.30 -13.12 -2.66
CA LEU A 82 6.31 -13.74 -1.79
C LEU A 82 7.74 -13.49 -2.29
N GLU A 83 7.97 -13.56 -3.59
CA GLU A 83 9.28 -13.24 -4.19
C GLU A 83 9.63 -11.76 -4.00
N ARG A 84 8.63 -10.87 -4.03
CA ARG A 84 8.82 -9.42 -3.83
C ARG A 84 9.10 -9.06 -2.37
N ASN A 85 8.54 -9.81 -1.41
CA ASN A 85 8.79 -9.62 0.02
C ASN A 85 10.29 -9.67 0.39
N LEU A 86 11.11 -10.38 -0.37
CA LEU A 86 12.57 -10.45 -0.14
C LEU A 86 13.28 -9.09 -0.27
N LYS A 87 12.64 -8.10 -0.90
CA LYS A 87 13.21 -6.79 -1.19
C LYS A 87 12.54 -5.66 -0.40
N LEU A 88 11.50 -5.96 0.39
CA LEU A 88 10.75 -4.95 1.12
C LEU A 88 11.41 -4.64 2.46
N TYR A 89 11.39 -3.36 2.84
CA TYR A 89 11.89 -2.87 4.10
C TYR A 89 10.73 -2.63 5.07
N GLY A 90 10.75 -3.29 6.23
CA GLY A 90 9.79 -3.09 7.33
C GLY A 90 8.34 -3.53 7.06
N LEU A 91 8.03 -3.95 5.83
CA LEU A 91 6.70 -4.31 5.36
C LEU A 91 6.74 -5.63 4.59
N GLY A 92 5.58 -6.27 4.46
CA GLY A 92 5.38 -7.44 3.61
C GLY A 92 3.97 -7.47 3.03
N TYR A 93 3.83 -8.07 1.85
CA TYR A 93 2.52 -8.42 1.32
C TYR A 93 1.89 -9.52 2.17
N ALA A 94 0.60 -9.36 2.44
CA ALA A 94 -0.25 -10.30 3.14
C ALA A 94 -1.59 -10.41 2.42
N VAL A 95 -2.27 -11.52 2.66
CA VAL A 95 -3.59 -11.83 2.13
C VAL A 95 -4.55 -12.00 3.30
N ASP A 96 -5.73 -11.39 3.23
CA ASP A 96 -6.75 -11.52 4.27
C ASP A 96 -7.65 -12.75 4.05
N GLY A 97 -8.67 -12.91 4.90
CA GLY A 97 -9.61 -14.03 4.79
C GLY A 97 -10.53 -13.99 3.57
N LEU A 98 -10.66 -12.84 2.91
CA LEU A 98 -11.41 -12.66 1.66
C LEU A 98 -10.51 -12.80 0.42
N GLY A 99 -9.21 -12.98 0.62
CA GLY A 99 -8.23 -13.05 -0.45
C GLY A 99 -7.72 -11.68 -0.92
N ASP A 100 -8.11 -10.59 -0.26
CA ASP A 100 -7.65 -9.24 -0.58
C ASP A 100 -6.18 -9.06 -0.17
N ILE A 101 -5.44 -8.35 -1.00
CA ILE A 101 -4.00 -8.18 -0.83
C ILE A 101 -3.71 -6.84 -0.15
N TYR A 102 -2.93 -6.92 0.91
CA TYR A 102 -2.48 -5.80 1.72
C TYR A 102 -0.96 -5.75 1.78
N LEU A 103 -0.42 -4.56 2.02
CA LEU A 103 0.92 -4.37 2.50
C LEU A 103 0.84 -4.07 4.00
N THR A 104 1.49 -4.88 4.82
CA THR A 104 1.39 -4.81 6.28
C THR A 104 2.74 -4.82 6.97
N GLY A 105 2.82 -4.20 8.14
CA GLY A 105 3.98 -4.26 9.02
C GLY A 105 3.63 -3.94 10.46
N ARG A 106 4.43 -4.46 11.39
CA ARG A 106 4.34 -4.13 12.81
C ARG A 106 5.74 -3.76 13.30
N LEU A 107 5.89 -2.49 13.65
CA LEU A 107 7.18 -1.86 13.92
C LEU A 107 7.24 -1.36 15.37
N PRO A 108 8.41 -1.39 16.03
CA PRO A 108 8.55 -0.84 17.39
C PRO A 108 8.37 0.68 17.39
N LEU A 109 7.89 1.27 18.50
CA LEU A 109 7.70 2.73 18.56
C LEU A 109 9.00 3.54 18.39
N ALA A 110 10.16 2.90 18.63
CA ALA A 110 11.47 3.52 18.43
C ALA A 110 11.75 3.93 16.97
N VAL A 111 11.05 3.36 15.99
CA VAL A 111 11.18 3.77 14.58
C VAL A 111 10.21 4.88 14.19
N VAL A 112 9.37 5.37 15.10
CA VAL A 112 8.46 6.49 14.80
C VAL A 112 9.23 7.79 14.89
N THR A 113 9.97 8.08 13.82
CA THR A 113 10.68 9.33 13.58
C THR A 113 10.23 9.88 12.23
N PRO A 114 10.29 11.20 11.99
CA PRO A 114 9.87 11.76 10.71
C PRO A 114 10.55 11.10 9.50
N GLN A 115 11.85 10.82 9.61
CA GLN A 115 12.63 10.22 8.53
C GLN A 115 12.26 8.76 8.26
N GLU A 116 12.03 7.96 9.30
CA GLU A 116 11.61 6.56 9.12
C GLU A 116 10.15 6.47 8.67
N LEU A 117 9.27 7.37 9.12
CA LEU A 117 7.89 7.46 8.63
C LEU A 117 7.85 7.83 7.14
N ASP A 118 8.65 8.81 6.70
CA ASP A 118 8.77 9.17 5.29
C ASP A 118 9.25 7.97 4.45
N ARG A 119 10.32 7.27 4.87
CA ARG A 119 10.80 6.05 4.20
C ARG A 119 9.75 4.95 4.14
N LEU A 120 8.99 4.77 5.21
CA LEU A 120 7.94 3.77 5.32
C LEU A 120 6.80 4.06 4.36
N LEU A 121 6.30 5.30 4.34
CA LEU A 121 5.23 5.73 3.43
C LEU A 121 5.68 5.70 1.96
N GLY A 122 6.94 6.07 1.69
CA GLY A 122 7.55 5.90 0.37
C GLY A 122 7.60 4.43 -0.06
N THR A 123 7.97 3.52 0.86
CA THR A 123 7.95 2.07 0.60
C THR A 123 6.53 1.57 0.34
N VAL A 124 5.53 2.05 1.08
CA VAL A 124 4.11 1.73 0.84
C VAL A 124 3.71 2.15 -0.57
N LEU A 125 4.02 3.39 -0.94
CA LEU A 125 3.66 3.94 -2.23
C LEU A 125 4.32 3.15 -3.37
N GLU A 126 5.63 2.92 -3.29
CA GLU A 126 6.36 2.16 -4.31
C GLU A 126 5.87 0.71 -4.43
N ALA A 127 5.64 0.04 -3.30
CA ALA A 127 5.19 -1.35 -3.29
C ALA A 127 3.74 -1.50 -3.78
N ALA A 128 2.85 -0.56 -3.46
CA ALA A 128 1.46 -0.61 -3.91
C ALA A 128 1.32 -0.16 -5.37
N ASP A 129 1.88 1.00 -5.73
CA ASP A 129 1.78 1.58 -7.07
C ASP A 129 2.63 0.80 -8.09
N GLY A 130 3.84 0.42 -7.70
CA GLY A 130 4.78 -0.32 -8.53
C GLY A 130 4.28 -1.71 -8.90
N ALA A 131 3.57 -2.39 -8.01
CA ALA A 131 3.03 -3.73 -8.23
C ALA A 131 1.71 -3.74 -9.01
N PHE A 132 0.99 -2.61 -9.07
CA PHE A 132 -0.43 -2.58 -9.46
C PHE A 132 -0.69 -3.20 -10.85
N ASN A 133 0.02 -2.76 -11.89
CA ASN A 133 -0.20 -3.28 -13.24
C ASN A 133 0.17 -4.76 -13.37
N THR A 134 1.26 -5.19 -12.73
CA THR A 134 1.66 -6.61 -12.75
C THR A 134 0.61 -7.48 -12.06
N LEU A 135 0.04 -7.03 -10.94
CA LEU A 135 -1.04 -7.75 -10.27
C LEU A 135 -2.32 -7.79 -11.13
N LEU A 136 -2.63 -6.72 -11.85
CA LEU A 136 -3.73 -6.68 -12.82
C LEU A 136 -3.52 -7.64 -13.99
N GLU A 137 -2.32 -7.71 -14.55
CA GLU A 137 -1.98 -8.64 -15.63
C GLU A 137 -2.02 -10.09 -15.17
N LEU A 138 -1.52 -10.39 -13.97
CA LEU A 138 -1.50 -11.74 -13.44
C LEU A 138 -2.89 -12.21 -13.02
N GLY A 139 -3.65 -11.36 -12.33
CA GLY A 139 -4.85 -11.74 -11.60
C GLY A 139 -6.18 -11.31 -12.22
N PHE A 140 -6.17 -10.46 -13.25
CA PHE A 140 -7.38 -9.82 -13.80
C PHE A 140 -7.39 -9.73 -15.33
N ALA A 141 -6.55 -10.48 -16.05
CA ALA A 141 -6.41 -10.37 -17.50
C ALA A 141 -7.74 -10.58 -18.25
N SER A 142 -8.52 -11.57 -17.85
CA SER A 142 -9.84 -11.85 -18.41
C SER A 142 -10.83 -10.72 -18.15
N ALA A 143 -10.80 -10.12 -16.95
CA ALA A 143 -11.64 -8.97 -16.62
C ALA A 143 -11.27 -7.74 -17.46
N ILE A 144 -9.99 -7.47 -17.63
CA ILE A 144 -9.46 -6.39 -18.48
C ILE A 144 -9.92 -6.55 -19.93
N ARG A 145 -9.87 -7.77 -20.48
CA ARG A 145 -10.36 -8.06 -21.84
C ARG A 145 -11.85 -7.79 -21.98
N ARG A 146 -12.67 -8.19 -20.99
CA ARG A 146 -14.12 -7.94 -20.98
C ARG A 146 -14.43 -6.45 -20.89
N GLU A 147 -13.77 -5.73 -19.99
CA GLU A 147 -13.91 -4.27 -19.83
C GLU A 147 -13.53 -3.53 -21.12
N TYR A 148 -12.42 -3.91 -21.76
CA TYR A 148 -12.02 -3.33 -23.04
C TYR A 148 -13.07 -3.54 -24.13
N ALA A 149 -13.54 -4.78 -24.31
CA ALA A 149 -14.56 -5.09 -25.30
C ALA A 149 -15.87 -4.31 -25.05
N TRP A 150 -16.27 -4.19 -23.78
CA TRP A 150 -17.43 -3.40 -23.38
C TRP A 150 -17.25 -1.91 -23.76
N ARG A 151 -16.11 -1.30 -23.41
CA ARG A 151 -15.84 0.10 -23.74
C ARG A 151 -15.84 0.36 -25.23
N VAL A 152 -15.17 -0.49 -26.01
CA VAL A 152 -15.14 -0.39 -27.48
C VAL A 152 -16.55 -0.50 -28.06
N SER A 153 -17.39 -1.42 -27.58
CA SER A 153 -18.76 -1.59 -28.07
C SER A 153 -19.66 -0.38 -27.81
N ARG A 154 -19.32 0.46 -26.82
CA ARG A 154 -20.10 1.64 -26.42
C ARG A 154 -19.46 2.99 -26.78
N GLY A 155 -18.26 2.97 -27.38
CA GLY A 155 -17.51 4.19 -27.68
C GLY A 155 -16.96 4.90 -26.44
N GLU A 156 -16.79 4.18 -25.34
CA GLU A 156 -16.25 4.72 -24.09
C GLU A 156 -14.71 4.87 -24.16
N PRO A 157 -14.11 5.87 -23.47
CA PRO A 157 -12.67 6.07 -23.48
C PRO A 157 -11.88 4.89 -22.89
N THR A 158 -10.81 4.45 -23.55
CA THR A 158 -9.98 3.31 -23.12
C THR A 158 -8.61 3.70 -22.55
N ALA A 159 -8.34 4.99 -22.32
CA ALA A 159 -7.02 5.48 -21.90
C ALA A 159 -6.44 4.78 -20.65
N ASN A 160 -7.28 4.42 -19.68
CA ASN A 160 -6.85 3.71 -18.47
C ASN A 160 -6.43 2.25 -18.72
N LEU A 161 -6.82 1.69 -19.87
CA LEU A 161 -6.46 0.34 -20.30
C LEU A 161 -5.24 0.33 -21.23
N ASP A 162 -4.64 1.49 -21.51
CA ASP A 162 -3.50 1.60 -22.44
C ASP A 162 -2.27 0.82 -21.97
N ALA A 163 -2.09 0.67 -20.66
CA ALA A 163 -1.05 -0.16 -20.07
C ALA A 163 -1.20 -1.65 -20.44
N PHE A 164 -2.40 -2.09 -20.84
CA PHE A 164 -2.74 -3.49 -21.11
C PHE A 164 -3.05 -3.77 -22.58
N LYS A 165 -2.60 -2.91 -23.51
CA LYS A 165 -2.81 -3.10 -24.97
C LYS A 165 -2.39 -4.48 -25.47
N HIS A 166 -1.33 -5.05 -24.89
CA HIS A 166 -0.86 -6.39 -25.23
C HIS A 166 -1.84 -7.52 -24.85
N LEU A 167 -2.80 -7.27 -23.94
CA LEU A 167 -3.86 -8.22 -23.59
C LEU A 167 -5.09 -8.07 -24.47
N THR A 168 -5.31 -6.89 -25.07
CA THR A 168 -6.57 -6.50 -25.72
C THR A 168 -6.49 -6.39 -27.24
N GLN A 169 -5.28 -6.24 -27.80
CA GLN A 169 -5.06 -6.17 -29.24
C GLN A 169 -4.44 -7.49 -29.75
N PRO A 170 -4.89 -8.00 -30.92
CA PRO A 170 -4.21 -9.12 -31.56
C PRO A 170 -2.79 -8.72 -31.96
N SER A 171 -1.84 -9.64 -31.77
CA SER A 171 -0.44 -9.50 -32.21
C SER A 171 -0.30 -9.51 -33.72
#